data_AF-A0A6A6D7K8-F1
#
_entry.id   AF-A0A6A6D7K8-F1
#
_cell.length_a   1.000
_cell.length_b   1.000
_cell.length_c   1.000
_cell.angle_alpha   90.00
_cell.angle_beta   90.00
_cell.angle_gamma   90.00
#
_symmetry.space_group_name_H-M   'P 1'
#
loop_
_entity.id
_entity.type
_entity.pdbx_description
1 polymer ?
#
loop_
_entity_poly.entity_id
_entity_poly.type
_entity_poly.pdbx_seq_one_letter_code
_entity_poly.pdbx_strand_id
1 'polypeptide(L)'
;MTHDFFTEQPIKGLTADVNHSSQTPADCFKGARIYYIHRVLHDWPEDKAREILLNLKPAFAQGHSRLVVNEVVLPPSGATSDQTSLDLTMMALVSGEERSEKAWSDLIEFCGFRI
;
A
#
# COMPACT_ATOMS: atom_id res chain seq x y z
N MET A 1 -12.21 10.07 -10.02
CA MET A 1 -10.74 9.96 -9.97
C MET A 1 -10.26 9.46 -11.32
N THR A 2 -9.37 10.20 -11.99
CA THR A 2 -8.90 9.90 -13.36
C THR A 2 -7.77 8.87 -13.43
N HIS A 3 -7.30 8.36 -12.28
CA HIS A 3 -6.23 7.37 -12.19
C HIS A 3 -6.71 6.17 -11.37
N ASP A 4 -6.67 5.00 -11.98
CA ASP A 4 -7.04 3.72 -11.37
C ASP A 4 -5.77 3.01 -10.88
N PHE A 5 -5.66 2.85 -9.57
CA PHE A 5 -4.52 2.25 -8.90
C PHE A 5 -4.25 0.79 -9.32
N PHE A 6 -5.23 0.11 -9.90
CA PHE A 6 -5.13 -1.27 -10.37
C PHE A 6 -4.72 -1.38 -11.84
N THR A 7 -4.50 -0.25 -12.51
CA THR A 7 -3.97 -0.20 -13.88
C THR A 7 -2.58 0.42 -13.88
N GLU A 8 -1.72 -0.02 -14.79
CA GLU A 8 -0.37 0.52 -14.93
C GLU A 8 -0.43 2.03 -15.17
N GLN A 9 0.17 2.79 -14.25
CA GLN A 9 0.20 4.24 -14.34
C GLN A 9 1.46 4.72 -15.08
N PRO A 10 1.35 5.77 -15.91
CA PRO A 10 2.52 6.37 -16.54
C PRO A 10 3.47 6.91 -15.47
N ILE A 11 4.75 6.55 -15.58
CA ILE A 11 5.78 6.97 -14.62
C ILE A 11 6.07 8.45 -14.81
N LYS A 12 5.67 9.25 -13.82
CA LYS A 12 5.91 10.70 -13.81
C LYS A 12 7.41 10.97 -13.68
N GLY A 13 7.95 11.81 -14.56
CA GLY A 13 9.35 12.26 -14.50
C GLY A 13 10.35 11.43 -15.30
N LEU A 14 9.89 10.47 -16.12
CA LEU A 14 10.77 9.81 -17.09
C LEU A 14 11.02 10.75 -18.28
N THR A 15 12.19 11.38 -18.34
CA THR A 15 12.63 12.05 -19.57
C THR A 15 13.06 10.98 -20.59
N ALA A 16 12.73 11.19 -21.86
CA ALA A 16 12.86 10.23 -22.95
C ALA A 16 14.32 9.83 -23.32
N ASP A 17 15.30 10.07 -22.45
CA ASP A 17 16.73 9.87 -22.72
C ASP A 17 17.19 8.44 -22.38
N VAL A 18 16.27 7.47 -22.32
CA VAL A 18 16.57 6.07 -21.95
C VAL A 18 16.94 5.18 -23.14
N ASN A 19 17.18 5.74 -24.33
CA ASN A 19 17.50 4.99 -25.55
C ASN A 19 18.80 4.14 -25.49
N HIS A 20 19.50 4.10 -24.35
CA HIS A 20 20.68 3.26 -24.12
C HIS A 20 20.58 2.28 -22.95
N SER A 21 19.45 2.20 -22.23
CA SER A 21 19.28 1.21 -21.16
C SER A 21 18.23 0.18 -21.55
N SER A 22 18.60 -1.10 -21.56
CA SER A 22 17.71 -2.25 -21.75
C SER A 22 16.78 -2.51 -20.55
N GLN A 23 16.60 -1.53 -19.66
CA GLN A 23 15.75 -1.61 -18.48
C GLN A 23 14.45 -0.86 -18.74
N THR A 24 13.33 -1.52 -18.47
CA THR A 24 12.03 -0.84 -18.53
C THR A 24 11.91 0.11 -17.33
N PRO A 25 11.11 1.19 -17.42
CA PRO A 25 10.86 2.08 -16.29
C PRO A 25 10.33 1.38 -15.03
N ALA A 26 9.64 0.25 -15.17
CA ALA A 26 9.21 -0.57 -14.05
C ALA A 26 10.39 -1.28 -13.34
N ASP A 27 11.51 -1.50 -14.03
CA ASP A 27 12.69 -2.16 -13.46
C ASP A 27 13.49 -1.23 -12.53
N CYS A 28 13.39 0.09 -12.68
CA CYS A 28 14.14 1.03 -11.83
C CYS A 28 13.63 1.08 -10.38
N PHE A 29 12.38 0.65 -10.14
CA PHE A 29 11.78 0.60 -8.81
C PHE A 29 11.85 -0.79 -8.17
N LYS A 30 12.43 -1.80 -8.84
CA LYS A 30 12.66 -3.13 -8.27
C LYS A 30 13.88 -3.11 -7.35
N GLY A 31 13.80 -3.84 -6.24
CA GLY A 31 14.87 -3.96 -5.25
C GLY A 31 15.12 -2.70 -4.43
N ALA A 32 14.17 -1.76 -4.38
CA ALA A 32 14.29 -0.59 -3.52
C ALA A 32 14.44 -1.00 -2.05
N ARG A 33 15.21 -0.24 -1.27
CA ARG A 33 15.41 -0.54 0.15
C ARG A 33 14.10 -0.44 0.94
N ILE A 34 13.29 0.58 0.65
CA ILE A 34 12.01 0.82 1.29
C ILE A 34 10.94 1.00 0.23
N TYR A 35 9.82 0.30 0.40
CA TYR A 35 8.54 0.63 -0.21
C TYR A 35 7.67 1.20 0.90
N TYR A 36 7.29 2.46 0.77
CA TYR A 36 6.55 3.20 1.79
C TYR A 36 5.11 3.43 1.35
N ILE A 37 4.16 3.07 2.20
CA ILE A 37 2.74 3.30 2.00
C ILE A 37 2.23 4.12 3.17
N HIS A 38 1.55 5.22 2.88
CA HIS A 38 1.01 6.13 3.90
C HIS A 38 -0.39 6.60 3.51
N ARG A 39 -1.39 6.22 4.31
CA ARG A 39 -2.80 6.58 4.08
C ARG A 39 -3.27 6.22 2.68
N VAL A 40 -3.12 4.93 2.37
CA VAL A 40 -3.57 4.34 1.11
C VAL A 40 -4.38 3.09 1.38
N LEU A 41 -3.89 2.17 2.22
CA LEU A 41 -4.54 0.87 2.38
C LEU A 41 -5.88 0.96 3.12
N HIS A 42 -6.08 2.01 3.92
CA HIS A 42 -7.36 2.26 4.61
C HIS A 42 -8.50 2.70 3.68
N ASP A 43 -8.18 3.19 2.47
CA ASP A 43 -9.18 3.60 1.48
C ASP A 43 -9.86 2.39 0.82
N TRP A 44 -9.32 1.19 1.03
CA TRP A 44 -9.70 -0.02 0.30
C TRP A 44 -10.21 -1.10 1.25
N PRO A 45 -11.22 -1.89 0.82
CA PRO A 45 -11.59 -3.12 1.50
C PRO A 45 -10.44 -4.14 1.45
N GLU A 46 -10.50 -5.13 2.34
CA GLU A 46 -9.42 -6.11 2.55
C GLU A 46 -8.95 -6.81 1.27
N ASP A 47 -9.88 -7.22 0.40
CA ASP A 47 -9.56 -7.89 -0.88
C ASP A 47 -8.73 -7.00 -1.81
N LYS A 48 -9.05 -5.71 -1.87
CA LYS A 48 -8.32 -4.71 -2.65
C LYS A 48 -7.00 -4.30 -2.03
N ALA A 49 -6.94 -4.18 -0.71
CA ALA A 49 -5.68 -3.96 0.00
C ALA A 49 -4.70 -5.13 -0.23
N ARG A 50 -5.20 -6.38 -0.24
CA ARG A 50 -4.41 -7.57 -0.59
C ARG A 50 -3.90 -7.50 -2.02
N GLU A 51 -4.74 -7.14 -2.98
CA GLU A 51 -4.37 -7.00 -4.39
C GLU A 51 -3.23 -5.99 -4.56
N ILE A 52 -3.30 -4.82 -3.91
CA ILE A 52 -2.23 -3.82 -3.92
C ILE A 52 -0.90 -4.39 -3.42
N LEU A 53 -0.92 -5.05 -2.26
CA LEU A 53 0.27 -5.63 -1.64
C LEU A 53 0.87 -6.77 -2.47
N LEU A 54 0.01 -7.61 -3.07
CA LEU A 54 0.45 -8.70 -3.95
C LEU A 54 1.04 -8.19 -5.26
N ASN A 55 0.51 -7.09 -5.82
CA ASN A 55 1.09 -6.45 -7.00
C ASN A 55 2.43 -5.77 -6.70
N LEU A 56 2.61 -5.29 -5.47
CA LEU A 56 3.87 -4.68 -5.02
C LEU A 56 4.97 -5.71 -4.73
N LYS A 57 4.60 -6.90 -4.23
CA LYS A 57 5.53 -7.94 -3.77
C LYS A 57 6.61 -8.35 -4.80
N PRO A 58 6.34 -8.51 -6.11
CA PRO A 58 7.36 -8.83 -7.11
C PRO A 58 8.47 -7.78 -7.24
N ALA A 59 8.28 -6.56 -6.76
CA ALA A 59 9.32 -5.54 -6.75
C ALA A 59 10.38 -5.79 -5.66
N PHE A 60 10.08 -6.56 -4.62
CA PHE A 60 10.96 -6.72 -3.46
C PHE A 60 12.22 -7.56 -3.77
N ALA A 61 13.37 -7.11 -3.28
CA ALA A 61 14.57 -7.93 -3.16
C ALA A 61 14.64 -8.57 -1.76
N GLN A 62 14.56 -9.91 -1.70
CA GLN A 62 14.56 -10.66 -0.44
C GLN A 62 15.79 -10.33 0.42
N GLY A 63 15.57 -10.06 1.71
CA GLY A 63 16.62 -9.67 2.66
C GLY A 63 17.03 -8.20 2.59
N HIS A 64 16.83 -7.52 1.46
CA HIS A 64 17.17 -6.10 1.27
C HIS A 64 15.97 -5.16 1.46
N SER A 65 14.90 -5.39 0.71
CA SER A 65 13.71 -4.54 0.69
C SER A 65 12.89 -4.67 1.99
N ARG A 66 12.24 -3.59 2.39
CA ARG A 66 11.25 -3.57 3.48
C ARG A 66 10.01 -2.80 3.06
N LEU A 67 8.86 -3.27 3.53
CA LEU A 67 7.59 -2.56 3.45
C LEU A 67 7.44 -1.73 4.72
N VAL A 68 7.13 -0.44 4.59
CA VAL A 68 6.78 0.42 5.72
C VAL A 68 5.36 0.92 5.47
N VAL A 69 4.44 0.49 6.33
CA VAL A 69 3.03 0.92 6.31
C VAL A 69 2.82 1.90 7.45
N ASN A 70 2.41 3.12 7.11
CA ASN A 70 2.08 4.17 8.06
C ASN A 70 0.60 4.52 7.95
N GLU A 71 -0.19 3.85 8.78
CA GLU A 71 -1.65 3.91 8.82
C GLU A 71 -2.14 4.08 10.26
N VAL A 72 -3.43 4.39 10.42
CA VAL A 72 -4.05 4.41 11.75
C VAL A 72 -4.26 2.98 12.24
N VAL A 73 -3.94 2.76 13.52
CA VAL A 73 -4.16 1.49 14.21
C VAL A 73 -5.21 1.70 15.27
N LEU A 74 -6.37 1.08 15.09
CA LEU A 74 -7.46 1.16 16.05
C LEU A 74 -7.24 0.17 17.20
N PRO A 75 -7.50 0.58 18.45
CA PRO A 75 -7.52 -0.37 19.56
C PRO A 75 -8.74 -1.29 19.43
N PRO A 76 -8.66 -2.56 19.88
CA PRO A 76 -9.81 -3.48 19.85
C PRO A 76 -11.04 -2.98 20.63
N SER A 77 -10.82 -2.11 21.62
CA SER A 77 -11.88 -1.43 22.38
C SER A 77 -11.36 -0.08 22.91
N GLY A 78 -12.28 0.84 23.21
CA GLY A 78 -11.94 2.14 23.77
C GLY A 78 -11.28 3.11 22.79
N ALA A 79 -11.63 3.03 21.50
CA ALA A 79 -11.21 4.03 20.51
C ALA A 79 -11.71 5.43 20.89
N THR A 80 -10.88 6.43 20.64
CA THR A 80 -11.23 7.84 20.84
C THR A 80 -12.30 8.30 19.86
N SER A 81 -12.99 9.40 20.17
CA SER A 81 -13.95 10.01 19.24
C SER A 81 -13.31 10.27 17.88
N ASP A 82 -12.09 10.78 17.85
CA ASP A 82 -11.39 11.15 16.62
C ASP A 82 -11.09 9.91 15.76
N GLN A 83 -10.65 8.82 16.39
CA GLN A 83 -10.44 7.54 15.71
C GLN A 83 -11.74 6.99 15.13
N THR A 84 -12.84 7.02 15.89
CA THR A 84 -14.15 6.55 15.40
C THR A 84 -14.72 7.45 14.30
N SER A 85 -14.52 8.76 14.38
CA SER A 85 -14.95 9.71 13.36
C SER A 85 -14.16 9.53 12.06
N LEU A 86 -12.86 9.22 12.16
CA LEU A 86 -12.05 8.90 10.99
C LEU A 86 -12.54 7.61 10.31
N ASP A 87 -12.76 6.54 11.06
CA ASP A 87 -13.26 5.27 10.52
C ASP A 87 -14.63 5.42 9.84
N LEU A 88 -15.56 6.17 10.47
CA LEU A 88 -16.84 6.52 9.84
C LEU A 88 -16.66 7.35 8.55
N THR A 89 -15.64 8.21 8.50
CA THR A 89 -15.32 8.99 7.29
C THR A 89 -14.82 8.08 6.18
N MET A 90 -13.95 7.11 6.47
CA MET A 90 -13.47 6.13 5.48
C MET A 90 -14.62 5.28 4.94
N MET A 91 -15.50 4.81 5.84
CA MET A 91 -16.71 4.08 5.46
C MET A 91 -17.63 4.90 4.54
N ALA A 92 -17.84 6.18 4.86
CA ALA A 92 -18.77 7.03 4.12
C ALA A 92 -18.24 7.51 2.75
N LEU A 93 -16.94 7.77 2.63
CA LEU A 93 -16.36 8.41 1.44
C LEU A 93 -15.80 7.43 0.42
N VAL A 94 -15.21 6.32 0.88
CA VAL A 94 -14.44 5.40 0.02
C VAL A 94 -14.84 3.94 0.23
N SER A 95 -15.83 3.67 1.09
CA SER A 95 -16.17 2.30 1.52
C SER A 95 -14.94 1.56 2.08
N GLY A 96 -14.03 2.31 2.70
CA GLY A 96 -12.81 1.83 3.35
C GLY A 96 -13.02 1.57 4.84
N GLU A 97 -11.95 1.17 5.50
CA GLU A 97 -11.95 0.86 6.94
C GLU A 97 -10.60 1.23 7.56
N GLU A 98 -10.64 1.74 8.79
CA GLU A 98 -9.48 1.76 9.65
C GLU A 98 -9.34 0.40 10.36
N ARG A 99 -8.10 -0.09 10.51
CA ARG A 99 -7.86 -1.48 10.97
C ARG A 99 -7.22 -1.52 12.34
N SER A 100 -7.54 -2.59 13.07
CA SER A 100 -6.82 -2.93 14.30
C SER A 100 -5.42 -3.48 13.99
N GLU A 101 -4.55 -3.51 15.00
CA GLU A 101 -3.21 -4.12 14.87
C GLU A 101 -3.28 -5.55 14.36
N LYS A 102 -4.21 -6.35 14.90
CA LYS A 102 -4.41 -7.73 14.45
C LYS A 102 -4.82 -7.80 12.98
N ALA A 103 -5.76 -6.97 12.56
CA ALA A 103 -6.22 -6.96 11.17
C ALA A 103 -5.10 -6.52 10.20
N TRP A 104 -4.29 -5.54 10.60
CA TRP A 104 -3.08 -5.18 9.85
C TRP A 104 -2.10 -6.34 9.75
N SER A 105 -1.78 -7.00 10.87
CA SER A 105 -0.86 -8.14 10.87
C SER A 105 -1.36 -9.29 10.00
N ASP A 106 -2.63 -9.67 10.14
CA ASP A 106 -3.24 -10.73 9.34
C ASP A 106 -3.19 -10.40 7.83
N LEU A 107 -3.46 -9.15 7.45
CA LEU A 107 -3.37 -8.68 6.06
C LEU A 107 -1.94 -8.80 5.50
N ILE A 108 -0.95 -8.28 6.24
CA ILE A 108 0.46 -8.27 5.83
C ILE A 108 1.02 -9.69 5.73
N GLU A 109 0.76 -10.53 6.73
CA GLU A 109 1.20 -11.93 6.75
C GLU A 109 0.52 -12.76 5.67
N PHE A 110 -0.78 -12.55 5.40
CA PHE A 110 -1.50 -13.21 4.30
C PHE A 110 -0.84 -12.93 2.94
N CYS A 111 -0.40 -11.70 2.71
CA CYS A 111 0.35 -11.33 1.51
C CYS A 111 1.78 -11.90 1.50
N GLY A 112 2.18 -12.63 2.54
CA GLY A 112 3.46 -13.34 2.68
C GLY A 112 4.63 -12.40 2.97
N PHE A 113 4.37 -11.27 3.62
CA PHE A 113 5.38 -10.49 4.31
C PHE A 113 5.57 -11.02 5.74
N ARG A 114 6.71 -10.69 6.34
CA ARG A 114 7.01 -11.01 7.73
C ARG A 114 7.12 -9.70 8.51
N ILE A 115 6.42 -9.62 9.64
CA ILE A 115 6.48 -8.52 10.59
C ILE A 115 7.62 -8.76 11.58
#